data_AF-A0A3D8H0I5-F1
#
_entry.id   AF-A0A3D8H0I5-F1
#
_cell.length_a   1.000
_cell.length_b   1.000
_cell.length_c   1.000
_cell.angle_alpha   90.00
_cell.angle_beta   90.00
_cell.angle_gamma   90.00
#
_symmetry.space_group_name_H-M   'P 1'
#
loop_
_entity.id
_entity.type
_entity.pdbx_description
1 polymer ?
#
loop_
_entity_poly.entity_id
_entity_poly.type
_entity_poly.pdbx_seq_one_letter_code
_entity_poly.pdbx_strand_id
1 'polypeptide(L)'
;METRTDDFYPTRLERPTKSFERQDPVVHSSGSDRSDGPLSETELAQYERDGFLVFDSFLDQASVRQFREDLRGYEDDESILRSEGTITEPGKQGIRSIFGIHELSDRFDRLTRDPRILAMVRQLLGSEAYIHQSRINFKPGFHGKGFDWHSDFETWHAEDGMPRMRAVSFSIALTDNTPFNGPLMLIPGSHKTFVPCVGRTPEDNYQSSLKKQELGVPNNRDLAAMADDYGIKAPTGPAGSLIIFECNTLHASNANMSPWPRSNLFFVYNSVENQLQAPFCGNKPRPDFLGNRTSTEALMPVTSEERRKTG
;
A
#
# COMPACT_ATOMS: atom_id res chain seq x y z
N MET A 1 -9.31 27.36 6.74
CA MET A 1 -8.26 26.52 7.32
C MET A 1 -6.94 27.11 6.83
N GLU A 2 -6.09 27.59 7.74
CA GLU A 2 -4.78 28.15 7.34
C GLU A 2 -3.94 27.02 6.74
N THR A 3 -3.63 27.12 5.44
CA THR A 3 -2.69 26.22 4.77
C THR A 3 -1.35 26.38 5.45
N ARG A 4 -0.84 25.30 6.06
CA ARG A 4 0.49 25.32 6.65
C ARG A 4 1.51 25.65 5.55
N THR A 5 2.47 26.52 5.84
CA THR A 5 3.48 26.95 4.87
C THR A 5 4.43 25.83 4.45
N ASP A 6 4.39 24.68 5.14
CA ASP A 6 5.15 23.46 4.84
C ASP A 6 4.31 22.35 4.18
N ASP A 7 3.09 22.65 3.73
CA ASP A 7 2.24 21.72 2.98
C ASP A 7 2.57 21.77 1.47
N PHE A 8 3.35 20.78 1.02
CA PHE A 8 3.71 20.62 -0.39
C PHE A 8 2.61 19.96 -1.23
N TYR A 9 1.62 19.33 -0.59
CA TYR A 9 0.60 18.51 -1.25
C TYR A 9 -0.83 18.80 -0.77
N PRO A 10 -1.29 20.08 -0.84
CA PRO A 10 -2.56 20.47 -0.27
C PRO A 10 -3.74 19.73 -0.92
N THR A 11 -4.57 19.12 -0.08
CA THR A 11 -5.75 18.32 -0.48
C THR A 11 -6.89 18.47 0.54
N ARG A 12 -8.04 17.83 0.31
CA ARG A 12 -9.25 17.88 1.14
C ARG A 12 -9.79 19.31 1.31
N LEU A 13 -9.63 20.11 0.25
CA LEU A 13 -10.02 21.51 0.20
C LEU A 13 -11.53 21.67 -0.04
N GLU A 14 -12.06 22.84 0.30
CA GLU A 14 -13.48 23.17 0.06
C GLU A 14 -13.86 23.25 -1.42
N ARG A 15 -12.87 23.52 -2.29
CA ARG A 15 -13.06 23.69 -3.72
C ARG A 15 -12.03 22.87 -4.49
N PRO A 16 -12.37 22.38 -5.69
CA PRO A 16 -11.41 21.71 -6.56
C PRO A 16 -10.21 22.60 -6.85
N THR A 17 -9.02 22.03 -6.74
CA THR A 17 -7.77 22.60 -7.23
C THR A 17 -7.26 21.76 -8.40
N LYS A 18 -6.46 22.37 -9.27
CA LYS A 18 -5.85 21.64 -10.39
C LYS A 18 -4.86 20.63 -9.85
N SER A 19 -4.80 19.46 -10.47
CA SER A 19 -3.69 18.53 -10.30
C SER A 19 -2.37 19.22 -10.66
N PHE A 20 -1.28 18.83 -10.02
CA PHE A 20 0.05 19.42 -10.24
C PHE A 20 1.13 18.36 -10.17
N GLU A 21 2.30 18.70 -10.71
CA GLU A 21 3.43 17.79 -10.79
C GLU A 21 3.99 17.46 -9.40
N ARG A 22 4.41 16.20 -9.26
CA ARG A 22 5.16 15.69 -8.12
C ARG A 22 6.37 16.57 -7.82
N GLN A 23 6.64 16.81 -6.54
CA GLN A 23 7.76 17.65 -6.08
C GLN A 23 8.92 16.86 -5.44
N ASP A 24 8.82 15.53 -5.39
CA ASP A 24 9.83 14.63 -4.82
C ASP A 24 10.41 13.68 -5.90
N PRO A 25 11.63 13.14 -5.74
CA PRO A 25 12.14 12.06 -6.60
C PRO A 25 11.23 10.83 -6.55
N VAL A 26 11.18 10.04 -7.64
CA VAL A 26 10.49 8.72 -7.64
C VAL A 26 11.41 7.64 -7.08
N VAL A 27 12.66 7.61 -7.55
CA VAL A 27 13.77 6.85 -6.94
C VAL A 27 14.67 7.86 -6.26
N HIS A 28 14.93 7.64 -4.97
CA HIS A 28 15.66 8.58 -4.11
C HIS A 28 17.15 8.21 -3.96
N SER A 29 17.54 6.98 -4.28
CA SER A 29 18.95 6.56 -4.23
C SER A 29 19.78 7.20 -5.35
N SER A 30 21.07 7.35 -5.09
CA SER A 30 22.06 7.85 -6.06
C SER A 30 23.41 7.16 -5.85
N GLY A 31 24.32 7.27 -6.82
CA GLY A 31 25.66 6.69 -6.72
C GLY A 31 25.62 5.17 -6.47
N SER A 32 26.46 4.70 -5.53
CA SER A 32 26.55 3.28 -5.16
C SER A 32 25.25 2.72 -4.60
N ASP A 33 24.47 3.52 -3.84
CA ASP A 33 23.20 3.07 -3.27
C ASP A 33 22.15 2.77 -4.35
N ARG A 34 22.31 3.38 -5.53
CA ARG A 34 21.52 3.07 -6.72
C ARG A 34 22.10 1.89 -7.49
N SER A 35 23.40 1.90 -7.78
CA SER A 35 24.02 0.92 -8.68
C SER A 35 24.22 -0.47 -8.07
N ASP A 36 24.37 -0.55 -6.75
CA ASP A 36 24.77 -1.79 -6.06
C ASP A 36 23.56 -2.53 -5.46
N GLY A 37 22.34 -2.01 -5.67
CA GLY A 37 21.10 -2.62 -5.21
C GLY A 37 20.58 -3.75 -6.11
N PRO A 38 19.56 -4.50 -5.66
CA PRO A 38 19.06 -5.67 -6.36
C PRO A 38 18.24 -5.38 -7.62
N LEU A 39 17.69 -4.17 -7.77
CA LEU A 39 16.97 -3.75 -8.98
C LEU A 39 17.98 -3.28 -10.03
N SER A 40 17.84 -3.81 -11.24
CA SER A 40 18.61 -3.37 -12.41
C SER A 40 18.22 -1.94 -12.82
N GLU A 41 19.09 -1.26 -13.56
CA GLU A 41 18.76 0.05 -14.14
C GLU A 41 17.52 0.02 -15.04
N THR A 42 17.21 -1.12 -15.67
CA THR A 42 15.98 -1.28 -16.46
C THR A 42 14.74 -1.28 -15.57
N GLU A 43 14.79 -1.99 -14.43
CA GLU A 43 13.69 -2.00 -13.46
C GLU A 43 13.56 -0.64 -12.76
N LEU A 44 14.66 0.02 -12.40
CA LEU A 44 14.61 1.38 -11.85
C LEU A 44 14.00 2.37 -12.85
N ALA A 45 14.40 2.33 -14.12
CA ALA A 45 13.81 3.16 -15.17
C ALA A 45 12.33 2.84 -15.40
N GLN A 46 11.93 1.57 -15.32
CA GLN A 46 10.52 1.16 -15.40
C GLN A 46 9.72 1.71 -14.21
N TYR A 47 10.23 1.60 -12.98
CA TYR A 47 9.57 2.14 -11.80
C TYR A 47 9.47 3.67 -11.85
N GLU A 48 10.52 4.37 -12.28
CA GLU A 48 10.48 5.82 -12.50
C GLU A 48 9.45 6.22 -13.56
N ARG A 49 9.35 5.45 -14.65
CA ARG A 49 8.41 5.71 -15.74
C ARG A 49 6.97 5.43 -15.35
N ASP A 50 6.70 4.23 -14.83
CA ASP A 50 5.37 3.64 -14.69
C ASP A 50 4.82 3.72 -13.27
N GLY A 51 5.68 3.86 -12.26
CA GLY A 51 5.29 3.93 -10.85
C GLY A 51 5.15 2.58 -10.17
N PHE A 52 5.41 1.47 -10.88
CA PHE A 52 5.32 0.13 -10.31
C PHE A 52 6.22 -0.90 -11.01
N LEU A 53 6.49 -1.99 -10.31
CA LEU A 53 7.20 -3.18 -10.77
C LEU A 53 6.40 -4.44 -10.43
N VAL A 54 6.60 -5.49 -11.23
CA VAL A 54 5.92 -6.78 -11.06
C VAL A 54 6.95 -7.89 -11.17
N PHE A 55 6.96 -8.79 -10.19
CA PHE A 55 7.83 -9.94 -10.12
C PHE A 55 7.01 -11.20 -9.93
N ASP A 56 7.08 -12.11 -10.90
CA ASP A 56 6.48 -13.42 -10.75
C ASP A 56 7.32 -14.28 -9.79
N SER A 57 6.65 -15.11 -8.98
CA SER A 57 7.30 -16.11 -8.11
C SER A 57 8.31 -15.53 -7.10
N PHE A 58 8.02 -14.36 -6.52
CA PHE A 58 8.87 -13.77 -5.47
C PHE A 58 8.92 -14.64 -4.20
N LEU A 59 7.75 -15.16 -3.79
CA LEU A 59 7.64 -16.25 -2.82
C LEU A 59 7.41 -17.56 -3.55
N ASP A 60 8.01 -18.63 -3.04
CA ASP A 60 7.74 -19.96 -3.55
C ASP A 60 6.39 -20.50 -3.04
N GLN A 61 5.91 -21.57 -3.67
CA GLN A 61 4.61 -22.14 -3.34
C GLN A 61 4.56 -22.76 -1.93
N ALA A 62 5.70 -23.15 -1.34
CA ALA A 62 5.74 -23.66 0.02
C ALA A 62 5.57 -22.53 1.03
N SER A 63 6.26 -21.40 0.85
CA SER A 63 6.08 -20.18 1.64
C SER A 63 4.62 -19.71 1.58
N VAL A 64 4.07 -19.61 0.37
CA VAL A 64 2.67 -19.19 0.14
C VAL A 64 1.70 -20.09 0.89
N ARG A 65 1.89 -21.42 0.85
CA ARG A 65 1.02 -22.36 1.58
C ARG A 65 1.04 -22.11 3.09
N GLN A 66 2.22 -21.89 3.68
CA GLN A 66 2.34 -21.62 5.11
C GLN A 66 1.62 -20.32 5.51
N PHE A 67 1.78 -19.23 4.74
CA PHE A 67 1.04 -18.00 5.00
C PHE A 67 -0.48 -18.18 4.88
N ARG A 68 -0.95 -19.01 3.94
CA ARG A 68 -2.37 -19.31 3.82
C ARG A 68 -2.91 -20.16 4.97
N GLU A 69 -2.09 -21.04 5.53
CA GLU A 69 -2.44 -21.82 6.72
C GLU A 69 -2.56 -20.92 7.95
N ASP A 70 -1.59 -20.01 8.16
CA ASP A 70 -1.66 -19.00 9.22
C ASP A 70 -2.94 -18.17 9.09
N LEU A 71 -3.31 -17.79 7.86
CA LEU A 71 -4.53 -17.01 7.62
C LEU A 71 -5.83 -17.74 7.92
N ARG A 72 -5.90 -19.04 7.63
CA ARG A 72 -7.06 -19.84 8.02
C ARG A 72 -7.19 -19.89 9.53
N GLY A 73 -6.07 -19.97 10.25
CA GLY A 73 -6.07 -19.89 11.71
C GLY A 73 -6.68 -18.59 12.23
N TYR A 74 -6.43 -17.46 11.57
CA TYR A 74 -6.97 -16.16 11.97
C TYR A 74 -8.47 -15.99 11.72
N GLU A 75 -9.02 -16.68 10.72
CA GLU A 75 -10.47 -16.66 10.47
C GLU A 75 -11.27 -17.29 11.62
N ASP A 76 -10.65 -18.20 12.38
CA ASP A 76 -11.26 -18.90 13.51
C ASP A 76 -10.82 -18.35 14.89
N ASP A 77 -9.91 -17.36 14.94
CA ASP A 77 -9.38 -16.80 16.19
C ASP A 77 -10.23 -15.60 16.68
N GLU A 78 -11.01 -15.80 17.75
CA GLU A 78 -11.85 -14.75 18.34
C GLU A 78 -11.08 -13.51 18.78
N SER A 79 -9.82 -13.66 19.20
CA SER A 79 -9.00 -12.53 19.66
C SER A 79 -8.61 -11.63 18.48
N ILE A 80 -8.26 -12.22 17.34
CA ILE A 80 -7.96 -11.51 16.10
C ILE A 80 -9.23 -10.87 15.54
N LEU A 81 -10.34 -11.61 15.50
CA LEU A 81 -11.63 -11.11 15.01
C LEU A 81 -12.15 -9.90 15.81
N ARG A 82 -11.83 -9.81 17.10
CA ARG A 82 -12.20 -8.69 17.98
C ARG A 82 -11.16 -7.58 18.06
N SER A 83 -9.99 -7.76 17.45
CA SER A 83 -8.93 -6.74 17.46
C SER A 83 -9.38 -5.49 16.69
N GLU A 84 -8.92 -4.31 17.14
CA GLU A 84 -9.26 -3.02 16.51
C GLU A 84 -8.78 -2.94 15.05
N GLY A 85 -7.68 -3.64 14.74
CA GLY A 85 -7.12 -3.73 13.39
C GLY A 85 -7.87 -4.68 12.45
N THR A 86 -8.90 -5.40 12.90
CA THR A 86 -9.67 -6.30 12.03
C THR A 86 -10.92 -5.64 11.48
N ILE A 87 -11.01 -5.58 10.16
CA ILE A 87 -12.15 -5.03 9.42
C ILE A 87 -12.93 -6.17 8.78
N THR A 88 -14.23 -6.25 9.07
CA THR A 88 -15.16 -7.22 8.50
C THR A 88 -16.00 -6.64 7.36
N GLU A 89 -16.49 -7.51 6.47
CA GLU A 89 -17.40 -7.13 5.39
C GLU A 89 -18.72 -6.54 5.93
N PRO A 90 -19.30 -5.51 5.29
CA PRO A 90 -20.61 -4.98 5.68
C PRO A 90 -21.70 -6.06 5.71
N GLY A 91 -22.30 -6.30 6.88
CA GLY A 91 -23.41 -7.23 7.04
C GLY A 91 -23.06 -8.72 7.07
N LYS A 92 -21.77 -9.09 7.16
CA LYS A 92 -21.30 -10.48 7.31
C LYS A 92 -20.15 -10.56 8.33
N GLN A 93 -19.88 -11.75 8.86
CA GLN A 93 -18.74 -12.02 9.77
C GLN A 93 -17.41 -12.27 9.03
N GLY A 94 -17.37 -12.25 7.69
CA GLY A 94 -16.14 -12.50 6.94
C GLY A 94 -15.12 -11.37 7.11
N ILE A 95 -13.87 -11.73 7.36
CA ILE A 95 -12.73 -10.80 7.41
C ILE A 95 -12.52 -10.20 6.02
N ARG A 96 -12.38 -8.86 5.97
CA ARG A 96 -11.99 -8.11 4.77
C ARG A 96 -10.52 -7.72 4.83
N SER A 97 -10.10 -7.18 5.97
CA SER A 97 -8.69 -6.82 6.20
C SER A 97 -8.30 -7.04 7.64
N ILE A 98 -7.03 -7.36 7.87
CA ILE A 98 -6.40 -7.36 9.18
C ILE A 98 -5.20 -6.43 9.07
N PHE A 99 -5.15 -5.40 9.91
CA PHE A 99 -4.05 -4.44 9.97
C PHE A 99 -3.06 -4.81 11.08
N GLY A 100 -1.84 -4.27 10.99
CA GLY A 100 -0.80 -4.51 12.00
C GLY A 100 -0.28 -5.95 12.01
N ILE A 101 -0.38 -6.68 10.90
CA ILE A 101 -0.09 -8.12 10.85
C ILE A 101 1.33 -8.49 11.25
N HIS A 102 2.28 -7.58 11.08
CA HIS A 102 3.65 -7.75 11.55
C HIS A 102 3.77 -7.78 13.08
N GLU A 103 2.83 -7.23 13.83
CA GLU A 103 2.78 -7.29 15.30
C GLU A 103 2.03 -8.53 15.78
N LEU A 104 1.18 -9.10 14.93
CA LEU A 104 0.33 -10.25 15.25
C LEU A 104 1.03 -11.59 15.04
N SER A 105 2.09 -11.64 14.21
CA SER A 105 2.83 -12.88 14.00
C SER A 105 4.27 -12.67 13.58
N ASP A 106 5.15 -13.42 14.24
CA ASP A 106 6.58 -13.43 13.97
C ASP A 106 6.90 -13.82 12.53
N ARG A 107 6.05 -14.61 11.86
CA ARG A 107 6.27 -14.96 10.45
C ARG A 107 6.06 -13.76 9.55
N PHE A 108 4.99 -13.00 9.78
CA PHE A 108 4.75 -11.76 9.03
C PHE A 108 5.82 -10.72 9.35
N ASP A 109 6.20 -10.56 10.62
CA ASP A 109 7.31 -9.69 11.02
C ASP A 109 8.60 -10.03 10.26
N ARG A 110 9.01 -11.30 10.28
CA ARG A 110 10.23 -11.75 9.58
C ARG A 110 10.16 -11.48 8.07
N LEU A 111 8.98 -11.62 7.46
CA LEU A 111 8.80 -11.28 6.04
C LEU A 111 8.97 -9.77 5.79
N THR A 112 8.46 -8.91 6.68
CA THR A 112 8.67 -7.46 6.55
C THR A 112 10.15 -7.07 6.59
N ARG A 113 10.97 -7.90 7.24
CA ARG A 113 12.42 -7.74 7.40
C ARG A 113 13.23 -8.64 6.46
N ASP A 114 12.64 -9.22 5.42
CA ASP A 114 13.38 -10.05 4.45
C ASP A 114 14.45 -9.20 3.77
N PRO A 115 15.74 -9.62 3.78
CA PRO A 115 16.83 -8.86 3.19
C PRO A 115 16.63 -8.49 1.71
N ARG A 116 15.91 -9.32 0.94
CA ARG A 116 15.58 -9.03 -0.47
C ARG A 116 14.63 -7.84 -0.57
N ILE A 117 13.63 -7.76 0.31
CA ILE A 117 12.67 -6.66 0.35
C ILE A 117 13.37 -5.39 0.81
N LEU A 118 14.07 -5.44 1.95
CA LEU A 118 14.74 -4.26 2.49
C LEU A 118 15.81 -3.69 1.56
N ALA A 119 16.51 -4.54 0.79
CA ALA A 119 17.44 -4.07 -0.23
C ALA A 119 16.73 -3.30 -1.36
N MET A 120 15.60 -3.79 -1.87
CA MET A 120 14.78 -3.05 -2.86
C MET A 120 14.24 -1.75 -2.27
N VAL A 121 13.73 -1.78 -1.04
CA VAL A 121 13.20 -0.61 -0.34
C VAL A 121 14.28 0.47 -0.18
N ARG A 122 15.48 0.11 0.27
CA ARG A 122 16.62 1.03 0.40
C ARG A 122 17.02 1.63 -0.94
N GLN A 123 17.05 0.82 -1.99
CA GLN A 123 17.37 1.30 -3.34
C GLN A 123 16.30 2.24 -3.88
N LEU A 124 15.01 2.03 -3.60
CA LEU A 124 13.95 2.93 -4.05
C LEU A 124 13.86 4.22 -3.21
N LEU A 125 13.95 4.10 -1.89
CA LEU A 125 13.77 5.21 -0.94
C LEU A 125 15.07 5.95 -0.58
N GLY A 126 16.24 5.43 -0.97
CA GLY A 126 17.54 6.06 -0.69
C GLY A 126 17.82 6.22 0.80
N SER A 127 17.22 5.39 1.66
CA SER A 127 17.40 5.40 3.12
C SER A 127 16.94 4.07 3.71
N GLU A 128 17.22 3.86 5.00
CA GLU A 128 16.48 2.86 5.78
C GLU A 128 14.99 3.21 5.84
N ALA A 129 14.18 2.21 6.20
CA ALA A 129 12.73 2.34 6.28
C ALA A 129 12.16 1.64 7.51
N TYR A 130 10.96 2.07 7.88
CA TYR A 130 10.10 1.42 8.87
C TYR A 130 8.77 1.01 8.23
N ILE A 131 8.01 0.13 8.90
CA ILE A 131 6.65 -0.22 8.45
C ILE A 131 5.70 0.90 8.84
N HIS A 132 5.22 1.66 7.86
CA HIS A 132 4.16 2.64 8.07
C HIS A 132 2.82 1.95 8.32
N GLN A 133 2.54 0.88 7.57
CA GLN A 133 1.33 0.10 7.68
C GLN A 133 1.59 -1.31 7.15
N SER A 134 1.00 -2.32 7.78
CA SER A 134 0.90 -3.66 7.21
C SER A 134 -0.53 -4.14 7.27
N ARG A 135 -0.98 -4.85 6.23
CA ARG A 135 -2.33 -5.42 6.20
C ARG A 135 -2.40 -6.66 5.33
N ILE A 136 -3.39 -7.49 5.63
CA ILE A 136 -3.85 -8.54 4.71
C ILE A 136 -5.15 -8.05 4.12
N ASN A 137 -5.34 -8.21 2.82
CA ASN A 137 -6.65 -8.01 2.22
C ASN A 137 -7.20 -9.34 1.75
N PHE A 138 -8.46 -9.56 2.07
CA PHE A 138 -9.25 -10.71 1.66
C PHE A 138 -10.38 -10.21 0.76
N LYS A 139 -10.42 -10.76 -0.45
CA LYS A 139 -11.49 -10.51 -1.39
C LYS A 139 -12.17 -11.85 -1.69
N PRO A 140 -13.29 -12.16 -1.03
CA PRO A 140 -13.97 -13.43 -1.21
C PRO A 140 -14.46 -13.58 -2.66
N GLY A 141 -14.53 -14.83 -3.12
CA GLY A 141 -15.23 -15.16 -4.37
C GLY A 141 -16.70 -14.72 -4.31
N PHE A 142 -17.27 -14.39 -5.46
CA PHE A 142 -18.65 -13.93 -5.69
C PHE A 142 -19.08 -12.62 -5.03
N HIS A 143 -18.48 -12.25 -3.89
CA HIS A 143 -18.98 -11.16 -3.03
C HIS A 143 -17.95 -10.09 -2.74
N GLY A 144 -16.69 -10.26 -3.16
CA GLY A 144 -15.63 -9.31 -2.90
C GLY A 144 -15.92 -7.95 -3.55
N LYS A 145 -16.09 -6.91 -2.75
CA LYS A 145 -16.39 -5.56 -3.27
C LYS A 145 -15.20 -4.91 -3.95
N GLY A 146 -15.47 -3.99 -4.87
CA GLY A 146 -14.45 -3.14 -5.46
C GLY A 146 -13.80 -2.19 -4.45
N PHE A 147 -12.68 -1.59 -4.86
CA PHE A 147 -12.06 -0.47 -4.18
C PHE A 147 -11.82 0.61 -5.24
N ASP A 148 -12.38 1.80 -5.01
CA ASP A 148 -12.39 2.88 -5.99
C ASP A 148 -10.97 3.43 -6.21
N TRP A 149 -10.79 4.18 -7.30
CA TRP A 149 -9.51 4.81 -7.61
C TRP A 149 -9.08 5.76 -6.51
N HIS A 150 -7.85 5.62 -6.05
CA HIS A 150 -7.25 6.47 -5.03
C HIS A 150 -5.73 6.48 -5.17
N SER A 151 -5.12 7.50 -4.56
CA SER A 151 -3.70 7.54 -4.24
C SER A 151 -3.58 7.26 -2.75
N ASP A 152 -2.76 6.27 -2.38
CA ASP A 152 -2.48 5.96 -0.98
C ASP A 152 -1.88 7.18 -0.27
N PHE A 153 -0.90 7.83 -0.91
CA PHE A 153 -0.24 9.03 -0.42
C PHE A 153 -1.22 10.17 -0.14
N GLU A 154 -2.26 10.37 -0.95
CA GLU A 154 -3.25 11.43 -0.69
C GLU A 154 -3.89 11.27 0.69
N THR A 155 -4.26 10.03 1.05
CA THR A 155 -4.85 9.72 2.35
C THR A 155 -3.79 9.76 3.46
N TRP A 156 -2.59 9.22 3.23
CA TRP A 156 -1.51 9.26 4.21
C TRP A 156 -1.04 10.68 4.52
N HIS A 157 -1.00 11.55 3.51
CA HIS A 157 -0.70 12.96 3.68
C HIS A 157 -1.81 13.65 4.46
N ALA A 158 -3.05 13.59 3.98
CA ALA A 158 -4.16 14.29 4.60
C ALA A 158 -4.45 13.82 6.03
N GLU A 159 -4.56 12.50 6.23
CA GLU A 159 -5.10 11.90 7.46
C GLU A 159 -4.00 11.39 8.41
N ASP A 160 -2.82 11.01 7.91
CA ASP A 160 -1.70 10.55 8.73
C ASP A 160 -0.56 11.56 8.84
N GLY A 161 -0.56 12.65 8.07
CA GLY A 161 0.50 13.65 8.14
C GLY A 161 1.81 13.20 7.48
N MET A 162 1.78 12.29 6.50
CA MET A 162 2.97 11.91 5.73
C MET A 162 3.44 13.11 4.89
N PRO A 163 4.63 13.69 5.13
CA PRO A 163 4.97 14.99 4.55
C PRO A 163 5.40 14.91 3.08
N ARG A 164 6.13 13.86 2.68
CA ARG A 164 6.68 13.70 1.31
C ARG A 164 6.30 12.37 0.69
N MET A 165 6.34 12.30 -0.64
CA MET A 165 6.14 11.06 -1.39
C MET A 165 7.41 10.18 -1.33
N ARG A 166 7.70 9.62 -0.15
CA ARG A 166 8.88 8.76 0.09
C ARG A 166 8.49 7.49 0.86
N ALA A 167 7.42 6.86 0.38
CA ALA A 167 6.94 5.56 0.81
C ALA A 167 6.67 4.66 -0.40
N VAL A 168 6.69 3.34 -0.18
CA VAL A 168 6.49 2.33 -1.22
C VAL A 168 5.66 1.16 -0.69
N SER A 169 4.72 0.71 -1.51
CA SER A 169 3.82 -0.40 -1.21
C SER A 169 4.29 -1.69 -1.86
N PHE A 170 4.36 -2.76 -1.08
CA PHE A 170 4.66 -4.12 -1.52
C PHE A 170 3.42 -4.98 -1.34
N SER A 171 2.88 -5.50 -2.44
CA SER A 171 1.73 -6.39 -2.46
C SER A 171 2.14 -7.79 -2.93
N ILE A 172 2.18 -8.75 -2.01
CA ILE A 172 2.52 -10.15 -2.29
C ILE A 172 1.24 -10.98 -2.37
N ALA A 173 0.98 -11.57 -3.53
CA ALA A 173 -0.21 -12.39 -3.77
C ALA A 173 -0.14 -13.71 -2.99
N LEU A 174 -1.22 -14.09 -2.31
CA LEU A 174 -1.37 -15.40 -1.64
C LEU A 174 -2.33 -16.33 -2.39
N THR A 175 -3.07 -15.79 -3.33
CA THR A 175 -3.85 -16.55 -4.31
C THR A 175 -3.48 -16.08 -5.71
N ASP A 176 -3.83 -16.85 -6.74
CA ASP A 176 -3.57 -16.45 -8.11
C ASP A 176 -4.35 -15.16 -8.44
N ASN A 177 -3.65 -14.17 -8.98
CA ASN A 177 -4.26 -12.97 -9.55
C ASN A 177 -4.61 -13.26 -11.00
N THR A 178 -5.90 -13.32 -11.29
CA THR A 178 -6.44 -13.53 -12.64
C THR A 178 -7.13 -12.25 -13.12
N PRO A 179 -7.40 -12.09 -14.41
CA PRO A 179 -8.23 -10.98 -14.90
C PRO A 179 -9.65 -10.96 -14.30
N PHE A 180 -10.12 -12.08 -13.73
CA PHE A 180 -11.53 -12.29 -13.39
C PHE A 180 -11.84 -12.17 -11.89
N ASN A 181 -10.84 -12.31 -11.01
CA ASN A 181 -11.03 -12.18 -9.57
C ASN A 181 -10.79 -10.75 -9.04
N GLY A 182 -10.94 -9.77 -9.94
CA GLY A 182 -10.80 -8.35 -9.67
C GLY A 182 -9.37 -8.01 -9.23
N PRO A 183 -8.36 -8.11 -10.11
CA PRO A 183 -6.96 -7.82 -9.77
C PRO A 183 -6.74 -6.35 -9.41
N LEU A 184 -5.58 -6.04 -8.85
CA LEU A 184 -5.13 -4.65 -8.68
C LEU A 184 -4.99 -4.02 -10.07
N MET A 185 -5.59 -2.85 -10.24
CA MET A 185 -5.45 -2.01 -11.43
C MET A 185 -4.64 -0.78 -11.06
N LEU A 186 -3.70 -0.38 -11.90
CA LEU A 186 -2.87 0.81 -11.75
C LEU A 186 -2.92 1.64 -13.03
N ILE A 187 -2.83 2.96 -12.90
CA ILE A 187 -2.60 3.85 -14.05
C ILE A 187 -1.09 4.16 -14.10
N PRO A 188 -0.33 3.64 -15.08
CA PRO A 188 1.09 3.92 -15.19
C PRO A 188 1.37 5.42 -15.24
N GLY A 189 2.45 5.90 -14.63
CA GLY A 189 2.83 7.31 -14.69
C GLY A 189 1.99 8.28 -13.85
N SER A 190 0.85 7.83 -13.31
CA SER A 190 -0.03 8.66 -12.46
C SER A 190 0.67 9.17 -11.19
N HIS A 191 1.65 8.44 -10.66
CA HIS A 191 2.45 8.82 -9.49
C HIS A 191 3.20 10.15 -9.65
N LYS A 192 3.41 10.60 -10.90
CA LYS A 192 4.06 11.89 -11.23
C LYS A 192 3.14 13.09 -11.07
N THR A 193 1.84 12.88 -10.88
CA THR A 193 0.85 13.95 -10.70
C THR A 193 0.12 13.75 -9.39
N PHE A 194 0.11 14.78 -8.54
CA PHE A 194 -0.75 14.80 -7.37
C PHE A 194 -2.14 15.30 -7.76
N VAL A 195 -3.18 14.56 -7.36
CA VAL A 195 -4.58 14.95 -7.58
C VAL A 195 -5.24 15.32 -6.25
N PRO A 196 -5.36 16.62 -5.93
CA PRO A 196 -6.06 17.06 -4.73
C PRO A 196 -7.52 16.61 -4.75
N CYS A 197 -7.98 16.04 -3.65
CA CYS A 197 -9.36 15.64 -3.46
C CYS A 197 -10.17 16.75 -2.79
N VAL A 198 -11.48 16.78 -3.06
CA VAL A 198 -12.41 17.77 -2.50
C VAL A 198 -13.11 17.18 -1.29
N GLY A 199 -13.35 18.03 -0.29
CA GLY A 199 -14.14 17.69 0.88
C GLY A 199 -13.29 17.54 2.12
N ARG A 200 -13.68 18.27 3.17
CA ARG A 200 -13.04 18.22 4.48
C ARG A 200 -13.18 16.81 5.05
N THR A 201 -12.07 16.25 5.54
CA THR A 201 -12.06 14.94 6.20
C THR A 201 -12.87 14.99 7.51
N PRO A 202 -13.92 14.18 7.67
CA PRO A 202 -14.62 14.01 8.95
C PRO A 202 -13.71 13.42 10.02
N GLU A 203 -14.03 13.65 11.30
CA GLU A 203 -13.39 12.92 12.39
C GLU A 203 -13.66 11.42 12.23
N ASP A 204 -12.65 10.58 12.53
CA ASP A 204 -12.70 9.12 12.44
C ASP A 204 -13.17 8.55 11.08
N ASN A 205 -12.90 9.26 9.97
CA ASN A 205 -13.24 8.84 8.61
C ASN A 205 -12.74 7.42 8.24
N TYR A 206 -11.69 6.93 8.90
CA TYR A 206 -11.17 5.58 8.68
C TYR A 206 -12.18 4.47 9.02
N GLN A 207 -13.11 4.71 9.95
CA GLN A 207 -14.09 3.69 10.38
C GLN A 207 -15.03 3.27 9.25
N SER A 208 -15.28 4.15 8.27
CA SER A 208 -16.10 3.88 7.10
C SER A 208 -15.28 3.68 5.82
N SER A 209 -14.24 4.49 5.60
CA SER A 209 -13.48 4.53 4.34
C SER A 209 -12.74 3.22 4.01
N LEU A 210 -12.32 2.45 5.03
CA LEU A 210 -11.69 1.14 4.85
C LEU A 210 -12.62 0.10 4.20
N LYS A 211 -13.94 0.30 4.30
CA LYS A 211 -14.97 -0.56 3.67
C LYS A 211 -15.40 -0.01 2.31
N LYS A 212 -15.47 1.32 2.18
CA LYS A 212 -15.78 2.03 0.94
C LYS A 212 -15.23 3.45 1.03
N GLN A 213 -14.28 3.78 0.17
CA GLN A 213 -13.70 5.12 0.14
C GLN A 213 -14.59 6.06 -0.69
N GLU A 214 -15.18 7.06 -0.03
CA GLU A 214 -16.00 8.10 -0.69
C GLU A 214 -15.33 9.48 -0.64
N LEU A 215 -14.35 9.65 0.25
CA LEU A 215 -13.49 10.83 0.37
C LEU A 215 -12.05 10.47 0.06
N GLY A 216 -11.27 11.41 -0.48
CA GLY A 216 -9.94 11.09 -1.02
C GLY A 216 -9.99 10.35 -2.36
N VAL A 217 -11.14 10.40 -3.03
CA VAL A 217 -11.32 9.83 -4.36
C VAL A 217 -11.09 10.96 -5.39
N PRO A 218 -10.14 10.80 -6.32
CA PRO A 218 -9.93 11.75 -7.40
C PRO A 218 -11.21 11.94 -8.23
N ASN A 219 -11.42 13.14 -8.77
CA ASN A 219 -12.59 13.37 -9.59
C ASN A 219 -12.53 12.60 -10.93
N ASN A 220 -13.69 12.24 -11.48
CA ASN A 220 -13.78 11.42 -12.68
C ASN A 220 -13.10 12.03 -13.91
N ARG A 221 -13.02 13.37 -13.99
CA ARG A 221 -12.39 14.06 -15.13
C ARG A 221 -10.87 13.82 -15.11
N ASP A 222 -10.24 13.98 -13.96
CA ASP A 222 -8.79 13.78 -13.83
C ASP A 222 -8.44 12.28 -14.00
N LEU A 223 -9.28 11.38 -13.47
CA LEU A 223 -9.13 9.93 -13.70
C LEU A 223 -9.23 9.56 -15.17
N ALA A 224 -10.23 10.10 -15.88
CA ALA A 224 -10.40 9.85 -17.31
C ALA A 224 -9.21 10.37 -18.13
N ALA A 225 -8.75 11.59 -17.85
CA ALA A 225 -7.60 12.17 -18.53
C ALA A 225 -6.34 11.31 -18.34
N MET A 226 -6.03 10.90 -17.10
CA MET A 226 -4.87 10.03 -16.85
C MET A 226 -5.02 8.63 -17.47
N ALA A 227 -6.23 8.06 -17.45
CA ALA A 227 -6.48 6.77 -18.09
C ALA A 227 -6.37 6.86 -19.63
N ASP A 228 -6.78 7.97 -20.24
CA ASP A 228 -6.65 8.21 -21.68
C ASP A 228 -5.18 8.39 -22.08
N ASP A 229 -4.40 9.12 -21.27
CA ASP A 229 -2.98 9.40 -21.55
C ASP A 229 -2.07 8.19 -21.31
N TYR A 230 -2.33 7.39 -20.26
CA TYR A 230 -1.42 6.34 -19.80
C TYR A 230 -1.98 4.91 -19.84
N GLY A 231 -3.29 4.77 -20.08
CA GLY A 231 -3.98 3.49 -20.01
C GLY A 231 -4.12 2.93 -18.58
N ILE A 232 -4.66 1.71 -18.49
CA ILE A 232 -4.79 0.97 -17.24
C ILE A 232 -4.03 -0.35 -17.37
N LYS A 233 -3.26 -0.71 -16.34
CA LYS A 233 -2.58 -2.00 -16.22
C LYS A 233 -3.15 -2.77 -15.05
N ALA A 234 -3.39 -4.06 -15.27
CA ALA A 234 -3.88 -4.97 -14.24
C ALA A 234 -2.96 -6.19 -14.16
N PRO A 235 -1.84 -6.12 -13.42
CA PRO A 235 -0.90 -7.24 -13.33
C PRO A 235 -1.58 -8.52 -12.82
N THR A 236 -1.32 -9.61 -13.53
CA THR A 236 -1.77 -10.97 -13.18
C THR A 236 -0.57 -11.84 -12.89
N GLY A 237 -0.76 -12.92 -12.16
CA GLY A 237 0.33 -13.86 -11.86
C GLY A 237 -0.09 -14.93 -10.86
N PRO A 238 0.71 -16.00 -10.71
CA PRO A 238 0.46 -17.03 -9.72
C PRO A 238 0.59 -16.47 -8.29
N ALA A 239 0.04 -17.18 -7.31
CA ALA A 239 0.33 -16.91 -5.91
C ALA A 239 1.84 -16.87 -5.65
N GLY A 240 2.29 -15.94 -4.82
CA GLY A 240 3.71 -15.62 -4.57
C GLY A 240 4.27 -14.49 -5.43
N SER A 241 3.51 -13.99 -6.41
CA SER A 241 3.92 -12.81 -7.20
C SER A 241 3.90 -11.53 -6.36
N LEU A 242 4.86 -10.65 -6.61
CA LEU A 242 5.04 -9.36 -5.92
C LEU A 242 4.73 -8.21 -6.88
N ILE A 243 3.93 -7.26 -6.43
CA ILE A 243 3.76 -5.95 -7.07
C ILE A 243 4.33 -4.89 -6.11
N ILE A 244 5.27 -4.09 -6.59
CA ILE A 244 5.82 -2.93 -5.89
C ILE A 244 5.24 -1.69 -6.55
N PHE A 245 4.69 -0.74 -5.81
CA PHE A 245 4.20 0.51 -6.39
C PHE A 245 4.45 1.72 -5.50
N GLU A 246 4.66 2.85 -6.16
CA GLU A 246 4.95 4.14 -5.54
C GLU A 246 3.72 4.68 -4.82
N CYS A 247 3.91 5.33 -3.66
CA CYS A 247 2.81 5.74 -2.78
C CYS A 247 1.73 6.61 -3.44
N ASN A 248 2.04 7.36 -4.48
CA ASN A 248 1.10 8.22 -5.19
C ASN A 248 0.53 7.57 -6.47
N THR A 249 0.86 6.32 -6.78
CA THR A 249 0.32 5.63 -7.96
C THR A 249 -1.19 5.44 -7.79
N LEU A 250 -1.97 5.95 -8.73
CA LEU A 250 -3.42 5.73 -8.76
C LEU A 250 -3.71 4.26 -9.00
N HIS A 251 -4.49 3.67 -8.11
CA HIS A 251 -4.86 2.27 -8.19
C HIS A 251 -6.27 2.01 -7.68
N ALA A 252 -6.85 0.91 -8.16
CA ALA A 252 -8.21 0.47 -7.88
C ALA A 252 -8.32 -1.06 -8.00
N SER A 253 -9.50 -1.60 -7.69
CA SER A 253 -9.84 -2.95 -8.14
C SER A 253 -11.34 -3.14 -8.30
N ASN A 254 -11.73 -3.86 -9.35
CA ASN A 254 -13.13 -4.23 -9.60
C ASN A 254 -13.65 -5.23 -8.55
N ALA A 255 -14.97 -5.39 -8.47
CA ALA A 255 -15.58 -6.45 -7.68
C ALA A 255 -15.14 -7.85 -8.17
N ASN A 256 -15.15 -8.84 -7.27
CA ASN A 256 -14.86 -10.23 -7.58
C ASN A 256 -16.17 -11.01 -7.72
N MET A 257 -16.59 -11.25 -8.96
CA MET A 257 -17.76 -12.07 -9.28
C MET A 257 -17.40 -13.55 -9.52
N SER A 258 -16.10 -13.87 -9.58
CA SER A 258 -15.61 -15.22 -9.84
C SER A 258 -15.65 -16.10 -8.58
N PRO A 259 -15.53 -17.44 -8.69
CA PRO A 259 -15.41 -18.32 -7.53
C PRO A 259 -14.05 -18.22 -6.82
N TRP A 260 -13.04 -17.60 -7.43
CA TRP A 260 -11.67 -17.64 -6.92
C TRP A 260 -11.39 -16.45 -5.99
N PRO A 261 -11.00 -16.68 -4.73
CA PRO A 261 -10.68 -15.57 -3.83
C PRO A 261 -9.40 -14.86 -4.26
N ARG A 262 -9.27 -13.60 -3.86
CA ARG A 262 -8.06 -12.81 -4.00
C ARG A 262 -7.56 -12.38 -2.64
N SER A 263 -6.42 -12.92 -2.21
CA SER A 263 -5.77 -12.52 -0.96
C SER A 263 -4.34 -12.06 -1.20
N ASN A 264 -3.92 -11.00 -0.51
CA ASN A 264 -2.54 -10.50 -0.59
C ASN A 264 -2.06 -9.99 0.78
N LEU A 265 -0.76 -10.14 1.01
CA LEU A 265 -0.02 -9.41 2.04
C LEU A 265 0.36 -8.05 1.49
N PHE A 266 0.19 -7.01 2.29
CA PHE A 266 0.43 -5.64 1.89
C PHE A 266 1.30 -4.95 2.95
N PHE A 267 2.48 -4.49 2.54
CA PHE A 267 3.43 -3.80 3.40
C PHE A 267 3.74 -2.43 2.83
N VAL A 268 3.61 -1.40 3.66
CA VAL A 268 4.00 -0.04 3.31
C VAL A 268 5.28 0.30 4.06
N TYR A 269 6.35 0.48 3.30
CA TYR A 269 7.63 0.95 3.83
C TYR A 269 7.70 2.45 3.66
N ASN A 270 7.98 3.18 4.75
CA ASN A 270 8.23 4.61 4.71
C ASN A 270 9.67 4.89 5.14
N SER A 271 10.30 5.86 4.49
CA SER A 271 11.65 6.30 4.85
C SER A 271 11.68 6.79 6.30
N VAL A 272 12.73 6.44 7.04
CA VAL A 272 12.96 6.99 8.39
C VAL A 272 13.18 8.52 8.38
N GLU A 273 13.47 9.09 7.21
CA GLU A 273 13.60 10.53 6.98
C GLU A 273 12.27 11.19 6.57
N ASN A 274 11.17 10.42 6.49
CA ASN A 274 9.84 10.86 6.08
C ASN A 274 8.77 10.55 7.15
N GLN A 275 9.15 10.59 8.42
CA GLN A 275 8.26 10.29 9.55
C GLN A 275 7.01 11.19 9.56
N LEU A 276 5.91 10.61 10.06
CA LEU A 276 4.61 11.26 10.10
C LEU A 276 4.61 12.51 11.00
N GLN A 277 3.95 13.56 10.53
CA GLN A 277 3.70 14.79 11.28
C GLN A 277 2.23 14.86 11.73
N ALA A 278 1.82 16.01 12.28
CA ALA A 278 0.39 16.27 12.48
C ALA A 278 -0.36 16.16 11.14
N PRO A 279 -1.54 15.49 11.09
CA PRO A 279 -2.33 15.34 9.87
C PRO A 279 -2.59 16.68 9.17
N PHE A 280 -2.38 16.73 7.86
CA PHE A 280 -2.57 17.97 7.08
C PHE A 280 -4.04 18.39 6.97
N CYS A 281 -4.98 17.46 7.16
CA CYS A 281 -6.42 17.77 7.30
C CYS A 281 -6.80 18.42 8.66
N GLY A 282 -5.85 18.54 9.60
CA GLY A 282 -6.05 19.19 10.89
C GLY A 282 -6.82 18.37 11.93
N ASN A 283 -7.16 17.12 11.62
CA ASN A 283 -7.78 16.19 12.57
C ASN A 283 -6.73 15.56 13.50
N LYS A 284 -7.22 14.83 14.51
CA LYS A 284 -6.36 13.97 15.34
C LYS A 284 -5.74 12.87 14.47
N PRO A 285 -4.52 12.40 14.81
CA PRO A 285 -3.95 11.20 14.21
C PRO A 285 -4.91 10.01 14.23
N ARG A 286 -4.91 9.24 13.14
CA ARG A 286 -5.56 7.92 13.09
C ARG A 286 -4.81 6.91 14.00
N PRO A 287 -5.44 5.78 14.36
CA PRO A 287 -4.79 4.72 15.11
C PRO A 287 -3.46 4.23 14.50
N ASP A 288 -2.54 3.77 15.34
CA ASP A 288 -1.16 3.44 14.96
C ASP A 288 -1.07 2.33 13.88
N PHE A 289 -2.00 1.36 13.92
CA PHE A 289 -2.08 0.29 12.90
C PHE A 289 -2.46 0.79 11.49
N LEU A 290 -2.96 2.03 11.36
CA LEU A 290 -3.23 2.68 10.07
C LEU A 290 -2.13 3.66 9.65
N GLY A 291 -1.42 4.24 10.61
CA GLY A 291 -0.34 5.18 10.35
C GLY A 291 0.63 5.19 11.52
N ASN A 292 1.64 4.32 11.43
CA ASN A 292 2.59 4.08 12.52
C ASN A 292 3.43 5.33 12.84
N ARG A 293 3.37 5.75 14.11
CA ARG A 293 4.09 6.87 14.71
C ARG A 293 5.01 6.46 15.84
N THR A 294 4.86 5.24 16.35
CA THR A 294 5.53 4.81 17.59
C THR A 294 6.76 3.95 17.31
N SER A 295 6.70 3.10 16.30
CA SER A 295 7.76 2.15 15.94
C SER A 295 8.37 2.53 14.58
N THR A 296 9.08 3.65 14.56
CA THR A 296 9.64 4.27 13.35
C THR A 296 11.16 4.12 13.21
N GLU A 297 11.75 3.20 13.99
CA GLU A 297 13.16 2.84 13.89
C GLU A 297 13.43 2.06 12.58
N ALA A 298 14.66 2.14 12.11
CA ALA A 298 15.09 1.41 10.91
C ALA A 298 14.93 -0.10 11.09
N LEU A 299 14.25 -0.75 10.14
CA LEU A 299 14.12 -2.21 10.14
C LEU A 299 15.49 -2.87 9.93
N MET A 300 15.78 -3.86 10.77
CA MET A 300 16.97 -4.67 10.64
C MET A 300 16.67 -5.96 9.87
N PRO A 301 17.44 -6.28 8.81
CA PRO A 301 17.23 -7.50 8.04
C PRO A 301 17.37 -8.74 8.92
N VAL A 302 16.45 -9.69 8.77
CA VAL A 302 16.57 -10.99 9.45
C VAL A 302 17.83 -11.73 9.00
N THR A 303 18.40 -12.52 9.90
CA THR A 303 19.50 -13.42 9.58
C THR A 303 19.07 -14.47 8.55
N SER A 304 20.04 -15.12 7.89
CA SER A 304 19.74 -16.23 6.97
C SER A 304 19.01 -17.40 7.65
N GLU A 305 19.23 -17.62 8.95
CA GLU A 305 18.54 -18.65 9.71
C GLU A 305 17.08 -18.29 9.97
N GLU A 306 16.82 -17.07 10.43
CA GLU A 306 15.46 -16.56 10.65
C GLU A 306 14.68 -16.48 9.34
N ARG A 307 15.32 -16.09 8.24
CA ARG A 307 14.71 -16.09 6.91
C ARG A 307 14.18 -17.47 6.53
N ARG A 308 14.94 -18.54 6.78
CA ARG A 308 14.46 -19.93 6.54
C ARG A 308 13.25 -20.31 7.40
N LYS A 309 13.05 -19.65 8.55
CA LYS A 309 11.88 -19.82 9.43
C LYS A 309 10.68 -18.94 9.02
N THR A 310 10.81 -18.13 7.96
CA THR A 310 9.73 -17.30 7.42
C THR A 310 8.76 -18.12 6.57
N GLY A 311 9.20 -19.30 6.11
CA GLY A 311 8.42 -20.21 5.27
C GLY A 311 9.09 -20.38 3.93
#